data_AF-A0A3D5B4C0-F1
#
_entry.id   AF-A0A3D5B4C0-F1
#
_cell.length_a   1.000
_cell.length_b   1.000
_cell.length_c   1.000
_cell.angle_alpha   90.00
_cell.angle_beta   90.00
_cell.angle_gamma   90.00
#
_symmetry.space_group_name_H-M   'P 1'
#
loop_
_entity.id
_entity.type
_entity.pdbx_description
1 polymer ?
#
loop_
_entity_poly.entity_id
_entity_poly.type
_entity_poly.pdbx_seq_one_letter_code
_entity_poly.pdbx_strand_id
1 'polypeptide(L)'
;KLDEAGINPWTDVLTEKQFRDTFGETKHTFTGVDYVAYYRELIESMGCACEIVFANDCRAILAYTKSVINCDIHTRRRTKRLLTAKGAKVYSLDEILTAPVNGSGYNENYGLLGSNKATEDTIKLFPRDCRPVVDKIQDLILKATGTKVEVMIYGDGAFKDPQGKIWELADPVVSPAYTEGLEGQPNEVKLKYLADNNFAHLSGDALKEAISDYIRHKDADLVGQMVSQGTTPRRLTDLIGSLCDLTSGSGDKGTPIVLVQGYFDNYTK
;
A
#
# COMPACT_ATOMS: atom_id res chain seq x y z
N LYS A 1 24.38 9.93 -9.24
CA LYS A 1 24.51 10.86 -8.10
C LYS A 1 25.11 10.22 -6.85
N LEU A 2 24.51 9.18 -6.23
CA LEU A 2 25.13 8.53 -5.06
C LEU A 2 26.48 7.90 -5.42
N ASP A 3 26.52 7.07 -6.46
CA ASP A 3 27.74 6.40 -6.91
C ASP A 3 28.82 7.38 -7.36
N GLU A 4 28.43 8.45 -8.08
CA GLU A 4 29.33 9.52 -8.52
C GLU A 4 29.95 10.29 -7.34
N ALA A 5 29.21 10.42 -6.24
CA ALA A 5 29.68 11.04 -5.01
C ALA A 5 30.42 10.06 -4.06
N GLY A 6 30.54 8.78 -4.45
CA GLY A 6 31.18 7.76 -3.63
C GLY A 6 30.44 7.42 -2.33
N ILE A 7 29.14 7.73 -2.25
CA ILE A 7 28.33 7.49 -1.05
C ILE A 7 27.75 6.08 -1.08
N ASN A 8 28.03 5.28 -0.05
CA ASN A 8 27.43 3.97 0.14
C ASN A 8 26.09 4.09 0.87
N PRO A 9 24.94 3.89 0.19
CA PRO A 9 23.63 4.08 0.79
C PRO A 9 23.34 3.11 1.95
N TRP A 10 24.09 2.02 2.09
CA TRP A 10 23.83 1.01 3.12
C TRP A 10 24.53 1.29 4.45
N THR A 11 25.58 2.11 4.45
CA THR A 11 26.44 2.32 5.63
C THR A 11 26.64 3.78 5.96
N ASP A 12 26.63 4.65 4.95
CA ASP A 12 26.98 6.04 5.15
C ASP A 12 25.78 6.80 5.73
N VAL A 13 26.10 7.70 6.65
CA VAL A 13 25.16 8.59 7.32
C VAL A 13 25.59 10.01 6.99
N LEU A 14 24.67 10.80 6.44
CA LEU A 14 24.96 12.18 6.04
C LEU A 14 24.21 13.15 6.95
N THR A 15 24.91 14.19 7.38
CA THR A 15 24.28 15.41 7.89
C THR A 15 23.59 16.17 6.76
N GLU A 16 22.64 17.05 7.09
CA GLU A 16 22.05 17.93 6.08
C GLU A 16 23.09 18.75 5.31
N LYS A 17 24.11 19.30 5.98
CA LYS A 17 25.18 20.04 5.30
C LYS A 17 25.89 19.17 4.26
N GLN A 18 26.30 17.94 4.61
CA GLN A 18 26.94 17.02 3.67
C GLN A 18 26.02 16.66 2.50
N PHE A 19 24.74 16.43 2.78
CA PHE A 19 23.73 16.18 1.74
C PHE A 19 23.61 17.37 0.78
N ARG A 20 23.50 18.60 1.29
CA ARG A 20 23.40 19.84 0.49
C ARG A 20 24.66 20.12 -0.31
N ASP A 21 25.84 19.98 0.30
CA ASP A 21 27.12 20.17 -0.38
C ASP A 21 27.30 19.17 -1.55
N THR A 22 26.76 17.97 -1.41
CA THR A 22 26.87 16.91 -2.42
C THR A 22 25.80 16.99 -3.51
N PHE A 23 24.54 17.26 -3.15
CA PHE A 23 23.40 17.14 -4.06
C PHE A 23 22.70 18.47 -4.39
N GLY A 24 23.01 19.55 -3.68
CA GLY A 24 22.37 20.85 -3.81
C GLY A 24 20.91 20.88 -3.34
N GLU A 25 20.11 21.72 -3.99
CA GLU A 25 18.65 21.71 -3.82
C GLU A 25 18.03 20.52 -4.56
N THR A 26 17.46 19.58 -3.82
CA THR A 26 16.80 18.39 -4.37
C THR A 26 15.29 18.56 -4.33
N LYS A 27 14.76 19.25 -5.34
CA LYS A 27 13.31 19.43 -5.51
C LYS A 27 12.67 18.14 -6.03
N HIS A 28 11.51 17.81 -5.48
CA HIS A 28 10.72 16.67 -5.92
C HIS A 28 10.26 16.86 -7.37
N THR A 29 10.41 15.82 -8.21
CA THR A 29 10.24 15.93 -9.67
C THR A 29 8.83 16.37 -10.09
N PHE A 30 7.79 15.96 -9.34
CA PHE A 30 6.41 16.28 -9.69
C PHE A 30 5.88 17.56 -9.03
N THR A 31 6.29 17.85 -7.79
CA THR A 31 5.72 18.95 -7.00
C THR A 31 6.62 20.18 -6.99
N GLY A 32 7.90 20.05 -7.36
CA GLY A 32 8.90 21.13 -7.27
C GLY A 32 9.28 21.50 -5.83
N VAL A 33 8.74 20.80 -4.82
CA VAL A 33 8.97 21.09 -3.41
C VAL A 33 10.30 20.50 -2.96
N ASP A 34 11.10 21.28 -2.23
CA ASP A 34 12.23 20.79 -1.47
C ASP A 34 11.74 20.30 -0.10
N TYR A 35 11.48 19.00 0.03
CA TYR A 35 10.91 18.43 1.26
C TYR A 35 11.85 18.56 2.46
N VAL A 36 13.17 18.59 2.24
CA VAL A 36 14.15 18.76 3.33
C VAL A 36 14.00 20.16 3.93
N ALA A 37 13.91 21.19 3.09
CA ALA A 37 13.65 22.55 3.53
C ALA A 37 12.25 22.68 4.17
N TYR A 38 11.22 22.13 3.53
CA TYR A 38 9.84 22.16 4.03
C TYR A 38 9.71 21.60 5.45
N TYR A 39 10.27 20.41 5.72
CA TYR A 39 10.19 19.81 7.06
C TYR A 39 10.97 20.62 8.10
N ARG A 40 12.15 21.15 7.73
CA ARG A 40 12.93 22.02 8.62
C ARG A 40 12.13 23.27 9.01
N GLU A 41 11.64 24.00 8.02
CA GLU A 41 10.85 25.23 8.22
C GLU A 41 9.61 24.95 9.08
N LEU A 42 8.90 23.84 8.83
CA LEU A 42 7.75 23.44 9.63
C LEU A 42 8.15 23.19 11.10
N ILE A 43 9.19 22.42 11.35
CA ILE A 43 9.65 22.11 12.73
C ILE A 43 10.10 23.39 13.45
N GLU A 44 10.86 24.25 12.78
CA GLU A 44 11.39 25.49 13.35
C GLU A 44 10.28 26.53 13.59
N SER A 45 9.25 26.59 12.71
CA SER A 45 8.08 27.45 12.90
C SER A 45 7.28 27.09 14.16
N MET A 46 7.37 25.83 14.61
CA MET A 46 6.77 25.35 15.86
C MET A 46 7.65 25.62 17.09
N GLY A 47 8.76 26.36 16.93
CA GLY A 47 9.69 26.71 18.01
C GLY A 47 10.64 25.58 18.42
N CYS A 48 10.77 24.54 17.60
CA CYS A 48 11.65 23.40 17.86
C CYS A 48 12.98 23.51 17.08
N ALA A 49 14.08 23.09 17.69
CA ALA A 49 15.33 22.91 16.96
C ALA A 49 15.24 21.69 16.01
N CYS A 50 15.79 21.81 14.80
CA CYS A 50 15.74 20.76 13.80
C CYS A 50 17.14 20.30 13.37
N GLU A 51 17.40 19.00 13.48
CA GLU A 51 18.57 18.32 12.90
C GLU A 51 18.08 17.23 11.94
N ILE A 52 18.54 17.29 10.69
CA ILE A 52 18.18 16.30 9.65
C ILE A 52 19.41 15.44 9.34
N VAL A 53 19.21 14.13 9.43
CA VAL A 53 20.22 13.11 9.17
C VAL A 53 19.66 12.12 8.16
N PHE A 54 20.47 11.77 7.16
CA PHE A 54 20.11 10.85 6.09
C PHE A 54 20.78 9.49 6.32
N ALA A 55 19.99 8.42 6.45
CA ALA A 55 20.46 7.06 6.59
C ALA A 55 19.40 6.04 6.15
N ASN A 56 19.80 4.93 5.54
CA ASN A 56 18.88 3.81 5.25
C ASN A 56 18.75 2.83 6.44
N ASP A 57 19.73 2.78 7.33
CA ASP A 57 19.64 1.99 8.56
C ASP A 57 18.99 2.82 9.68
N CYS A 58 17.77 2.44 10.07
CA CYS A 58 17.05 3.07 11.18
C CYS A 58 17.87 3.18 12.48
N ARG A 59 18.82 2.27 12.72
CA ARG A 59 19.64 2.25 13.95
C ARG A 59 20.61 3.44 14.04
N ALA A 60 20.89 4.13 12.93
CA ALA A 60 21.71 5.34 12.92
C ALA A 60 21.17 6.43 13.84
N ILE A 61 19.84 6.50 14.02
CA ILE A 61 19.20 7.49 14.90
C ILE A 61 19.62 7.36 16.38
N LEU A 62 20.11 6.18 16.78
CA LEU A 62 20.48 5.89 18.17
C LEU A 62 21.76 6.60 18.62
N ALA A 63 22.54 7.14 17.68
CA ALA A 63 23.65 8.05 18.01
C ALA A 63 23.16 9.42 18.52
N TYR A 64 21.91 9.79 18.21
CA TYR A 64 21.34 11.11 18.47
C TYR A 64 20.30 11.09 19.61
N THR A 65 19.54 10.01 19.76
CA THR A 65 18.49 9.91 20.78
C THR A 65 18.23 8.48 21.24
N LYS A 66 17.74 8.35 22.49
CA LYS A 66 17.24 7.08 23.05
C LYS A 66 15.72 6.95 22.96
N SER A 67 15.01 8.02 22.60
CA SER A 67 13.55 8.03 22.43
C SER A 67 13.22 8.34 20.98
N VAL A 68 12.48 7.44 20.33
CA VAL A 68 12.22 7.51 18.88
C VAL A 68 10.71 7.40 18.63
N ILE A 69 10.21 8.26 17.75
CA ILE A 69 8.93 8.05 17.08
C ILE A 69 9.26 7.50 15.68
N ASN A 70 8.81 6.29 15.35
CA ASN A 70 9.02 5.74 14.01
C ASN A 70 7.76 5.95 13.14
N CYS A 71 7.99 6.54 11.97
CA CYS A 71 6.95 6.99 11.05
C CYS A 71 6.84 6.15 9.78
N ASP A 72 7.63 5.08 9.65
CA ASP A 72 7.53 4.18 8.53
C ASP A 72 6.22 3.40 8.55
N ILE A 73 5.67 3.05 7.38
CA ILE A 73 4.35 2.42 7.28
C ILE A 73 4.53 0.90 7.29
N HIS A 74 4.92 0.29 6.16
CA HIS A 74 4.95 -1.18 6.04
C HIS A 74 6.09 -1.85 6.80
N THR A 75 7.18 -1.14 7.10
CA THR A 75 8.34 -1.68 7.84
C THR A 75 8.29 -1.43 9.36
N ARG A 76 7.26 -0.74 9.87
CA ARG A 76 7.19 -0.23 11.25
C ARG A 76 7.52 -1.24 12.33
N ARG A 77 6.98 -2.45 12.20
CA ARG A 77 7.20 -3.55 13.15
C ARG A 77 8.66 -3.98 13.17
N ARG A 78 9.32 -4.02 12.00
CA ARG A 78 10.76 -4.33 11.89
C ARG A 78 11.58 -3.19 12.51
N THR A 79 11.28 -1.95 12.17
CA THR A 79 11.96 -0.76 12.70
C THR A 79 11.87 -0.71 14.23
N LYS A 80 10.65 -0.79 14.78
CA LYS A 80 10.41 -0.82 16.23
C LYS A 80 11.20 -1.94 16.92
N ARG A 81 11.16 -3.16 16.37
CA ARG A 81 11.90 -4.31 16.92
C ARG A 81 13.41 -4.07 16.95
N LEU A 82 13.99 -3.55 15.87
CA LEU A 82 15.43 -3.30 15.78
C LEU A 82 15.91 -2.23 16.77
N LEU A 83 15.15 -1.14 16.91
CA LEU A 83 15.46 -0.05 17.82
C LEU A 83 15.27 -0.46 19.28
N THR A 84 14.17 -1.14 19.60
CA THR A 84 13.89 -1.64 20.96
C THR A 84 14.95 -2.64 21.42
N ALA A 85 15.41 -3.53 20.53
CA ALA A 85 16.49 -4.48 20.83
C ALA A 85 17.84 -3.80 21.16
N LYS A 86 18.00 -2.52 20.83
CA LYS A 86 19.16 -1.69 21.19
C LYS A 86 18.91 -0.81 22.41
N GLY A 87 17.79 -1.01 23.12
CA GLY A 87 17.45 -0.30 24.35
C GLY A 87 16.78 1.06 24.14
N ALA A 88 16.34 1.37 22.91
CA ALA A 88 15.60 2.60 22.65
C ALA A 88 14.15 2.48 23.14
N LYS A 89 13.60 3.61 23.61
CA LYS A 89 12.16 3.78 23.86
C LYS A 89 11.50 4.19 22.55
N VAL A 90 10.62 3.35 22.02
CA VAL A 90 10.05 3.55 20.68
C VAL A 90 8.53 3.64 20.74
N TYR A 91 8.00 4.70 20.13
CA TYR A 91 6.58 4.91 19.87
C TYR A 91 6.34 4.83 18.36
N SER A 92 5.40 4.01 17.91
CA SER A 92 5.05 3.94 16.48
C SER A 92 3.84 4.82 16.18
N LEU A 93 3.75 5.35 14.95
CA LEU A 93 2.58 6.15 14.56
C LEU A 93 1.26 5.38 14.69
N ASP A 94 1.25 4.05 14.52
CA ASP A 94 0.07 3.21 14.76
C ASP A 94 -0.34 3.07 16.24
N GLU A 95 0.45 3.64 17.14
CA GLU A 95 0.18 3.63 18.59
C GLU A 95 -0.26 5.01 19.12
N ILE A 96 -0.27 6.03 18.25
CA ILE A 96 -0.69 7.39 18.57
C ILE A 96 -2.13 7.59 18.11
N LEU A 97 -2.99 8.20 18.95
CA LEU A 97 -4.44 8.33 18.71
C LEU A 97 -5.16 6.99 18.46
N THR A 98 -4.83 5.95 19.24
CA THR A 98 -5.57 4.67 19.27
C THR A 98 -6.82 4.71 20.13
N ALA A 99 -7.00 5.78 20.91
CA ALA A 99 -8.19 6.12 21.68
C ALA A 99 -8.40 7.65 21.66
N PRO A 100 -9.61 8.15 21.96
CA PRO A 100 -9.87 9.59 22.01
C PRO A 100 -8.94 10.30 22.99
N VAL A 101 -8.36 11.42 22.57
CA VAL A 101 -7.64 12.34 23.44
C VAL A 101 -8.42 13.65 23.47
N ASN A 102 -8.92 14.05 24.63
CA ASN A 102 -9.76 15.26 24.78
C ASN A 102 -10.97 15.28 23.83
N GLY A 103 -11.57 14.12 23.56
CA GLY A 103 -12.71 13.98 22.65
C GLY A 103 -12.36 13.98 21.16
N SER A 104 -11.08 13.85 20.79
CA SER A 104 -10.65 13.73 19.40
C SER A 104 -11.20 12.47 18.71
N GLY A 105 -11.15 12.47 17.38
CA GLY A 105 -11.15 11.23 16.62
C GLY A 105 -9.96 10.33 16.98
N TYR A 106 -10.09 9.04 16.66
CA TYR A 106 -9.06 8.02 16.90
C TYR A 106 -9.20 6.87 15.90
N ASN A 107 -8.13 6.09 15.72
CA ASN A 107 -8.17 4.82 14.98
C ASN A 107 -7.45 3.74 15.80
N GLU A 108 -8.21 2.77 16.30
CA GLU A 108 -7.75 1.70 17.19
C GLU A 108 -6.75 0.73 16.54
N ASN A 109 -6.76 0.63 15.22
CA ASN A 109 -5.95 -0.34 14.47
C ASN A 109 -4.70 0.29 13.85
N TYR A 110 -4.80 1.56 13.45
CA TYR A 110 -3.79 2.22 12.64
C TYR A 110 -3.29 3.54 13.23
N GLY A 111 -3.84 4.02 14.35
CA GLY A 111 -3.41 5.26 14.97
C GLY A 111 -3.38 6.42 13.97
N LEU A 112 -2.19 6.99 13.75
CA LEU A 112 -1.93 8.05 12.77
C LEU A 112 -1.52 7.56 11.36
N LEU A 113 -1.34 6.26 11.13
CA LEU A 113 -1.00 5.75 9.81
C LEU A 113 -2.16 5.93 8.82
N GLY A 114 -1.83 6.28 7.57
CA GLY A 114 -2.82 6.57 6.53
C GLY A 114 -3.63 7.85 6.78
N SER A 115 -3.20 8.70 7.72
CA SER A 115 -3.85 9.99 7.93
C SER A 115 -3.41 10.99 6.85
N ASN A 116 -4.33 11.82 6.40
CA ASN A 116 -4.06 12.90 5.46
C ASN A 116 -4.17 14.27 6.15
N LYS A 117 -3.35 15.22 5.69
CA LYS A 117 -3.49 16.62 6.11
C LYS A 117 -4.84 17.16 5.61
N ALA A 118 -5.69 17.61 6.53
CA ALA A 118 -7.02 18.15 6.19
C ALA A 118 -7.03 19.68 6.23
N THR A 119 -6.42 20.27 7.27
CA THR A 119 -6.12 21.69 7.37
C THR A 119 -4.69 21.87 7.90
N GLU A 120 -4.24 23.09 8.16
CA GLU A 120 -2.95 23.32 8.81
C GLU A 120 -2.85 22.67 10.20
N ASP A 121 -3.97 22.64 10.94
CA ASP A 121 -4.01 22.17 12.33
C ASP A 121 -4.79 20.86 12.52
N THR A 122 -5.32 20.26 11.46
CA THR A 122 -6.12 19.04 11.54
C THR A 122 -5.72 18.01 10.50
N ILE A 123 -5.86 16.75 10.91
CA ILE A 123 -5.65 15.59 10.05
C ILE A 123 -6.94 14.79 9.94
N LYS A 124 -7.14 14.19 8.78
CA LYS A 124 -8.18 13.19 8.53
C LYS A 124 -7.58 11.81 8.76
N LEU A 125 -8.03 11.12 9.80
CA LEU A 125 -7.56 9.77 10.13
C LEU A 125 -7.98 8.76 9.06
N PHE A 126 -7.22 7.65 8.97
CA PHE A 126 -7.57 6.53 8.13
C PHE A 126 -8.95 5.97 8.52
N PRO A 127 -9.76 5.47 7.57
CA PRO A 127 -11.12 5.02 7.85
C PRO A 127 -11.17 3.92 8.92
N ARG A 128 -12.26 3.94 9.70
CA ARG A 128 -12.59 2.95 10.72
C ARG A 128 -14.09 2.66 10.70
N ASP A 129 -14.48 1.57 11.36
CA ASP A 129 -15.88 1.10 11.38
C ASP A 129 -16.49 1.02 9.96
N CYS A 130 -15.69 0.49 9.04
CA CYS A 130 -16.00 0.50 7.61
C CYS A 130 -16.93 -0.64 7.19
N ARG A 131 -17.07 -1.69 8.03
CA ARG A 131 -17.88 -2.87 7.70
C ARG A 131 -19.37 -2.54 7.51
N PRO A 132 -20.02 -1.78 8.42
CA PRO A 132 -21.41 -1.36 8.20
C PRO A 132 -21.63 -0.56 6.91
N VAL A 133 -20.61 0.16 6.43
CA VAL A 133 -20.69 0.95 5.20
C VAL A 133 -20.77 0.04 3.98
N VAL A 134 -19.84 -0.92 3.85
CA VAL A 134 -19.83 -1.82 2.69
C VAL A 134 -21.06 -2.74 2.66
N ASP A 135 -21.49 -3.23 3.82
CA ASP A 135 -22.69 -4.08 3.95
C ASP A 135 -23.95 -3.30 3.55
N LYS A 136 -24.09 -2.05 4.02
CA LYS A 136 -25.22 -1.19 3.67
C LYS A 136 -25.27 -0.86 2.19
N ILE A 137 -24.12 -0.59 1.55
CA ILE A 137 -24.08 -0.31 0.11
C ILE A 137 -24.49 -1.55 -0.69
N GLN A 138 -23.99 -2.74 -0.34
CA GLN A 138 -24.40 -3.99 -0.97
C GLN A 138 -25.92 -4.21 -0.86
N ASP A 139 -26.47 -4.03 0.34
CA ASP A 139 -27.90 -4.15 0.61
C ASP A 139 -28.76 -3.19 -0.20
N LEU A 140 -28.33 -1.92 -0.31
CA LEU A 140 -29.06 -0.90 -1.06
C LEU A 140 -29.07 -1.22 -2.56
N ILE A 141 -27.94 -1.66 -3.12
CA ILE A 141 -27.84 -2.05 -4.53
C ILE A 141 -28.69 -3.30 -4.80
N LEU A 142 -28.62 -4.31 -3.93
CA LEU A 142 -29.43 -5.52 -4.04
C LEU A 142 -30.93 -5.20 -4.02
N LYS A 143 -31.39 -4.33 -3.11
CA LYS A 143 -32.80 -3.93 -3.02
C LYS A 143 -33.26 -3.12 -4.23
N ALA A 144 -32.40 -2.26 -4.76
CA ALA A 144 -32.73 -1.39 -5.89
C ALA A 144 -32.71 -2.12 -7.24
N THR A 145 -31.86 -3.14 -7.39
CA THR A 145 -31.57 -3.75 -8.70
C THR A 145 -31.86 -5.25 -8.78
N GLY A 146 -32.01 -5.93 -7.65
CA GLY A 146 -32.05 -7.39 -7.58
C GLY A 146 -30.70 -8.07 -7.75
N THR A 147 -29.61 -7.33 -8.00
CA THR A 147 -28.27 -7.86 -8.24
C THR A 147 -27.43 -7.77 -6.97
N LYS A 148 -26.87 -8.89 -6.53
CA LYS A 148 -25.86 -8.91 -5.47
C LYS A 148 -24.50 -8.52 -6.06
N VAL A 149 -23.93 -7.43 -5.55
CA VAL A 149 -22.59 -6.95 -5.92
C VAL A 149 -21.66 -7.03 -4.72
N GLU A 150 -20.36 -7.19 -4.95
CA GLU A 150 -19.37 -7.04 -3.90
C GLU A 150 -18.91 -5.58 -3.79
N VAL A 151 -18.64 -5.13 -2.56
CA VAL A 151 -18.32 -3.73 -2.25
C VAL A 151 -17.04 -3.69 -1.44
N MET A 152 -16.14 -2.77 -1.78
CA MET A 152 -14.96 -2.47 -0.95
C MET A 152 -14.75 -0.97 -0.81
N ILE A 153 -14.22 -0.58 0.34
CA ILE A 153 -13.52 0.70 0.49
C ILE A 153 -12.06 0.42 0.12
N TYR A 154 -11.50 1.22 -0.77
CA TYR A 154 -10.10 1.11 -1.19
C TYR A 154 -9.34 2.38 -0.80
N GLY A 155 -8.07 2.20 -0.48
CA GLY A 155 -7.07 3.25 -0.31
C GLY A 155 -6.03 3.15 -1.42
N ASP A 156 -4.83 3.66 -1.15
CA ASP A 156 -3.74 3.69 -2.11
C ASP A 156 -3.32 2.27 -2.55
N GLY A 157 -3.20 2.10 -3.87
CA GLY A 157 -2.73 0.88 -4.50
C GLY A 157 -1.22 0.75 -4.41
N ALA A 158 -0.72 -0.46 -4.19
CA ALA A 158 0.72 -0.71 -4.12
C ALA A 158 1.37 -0.73 -5.51
N PHE A 159 1.73 0.44 -6.05
CA PHE A 159 2.45 0.53 -7.32
C PHE A 159 3.68 1.45 -7.25
N LYS A 160 4.60 1.23 -8.19
CA LYS A 160 5.76 2.09 -8.38
C LYS A 160 5.59 2.86 -9.67
N ASP A 161 5.51 4.19 -9.58
CA ASP A 161 5.45 5.03 -10.76
C ASP A 161 6.70 4.80 -11.64
N PRO A 162 6.53 4.50 -12.93
CA PRO A 162 7.65 4.17 -13.80
C PRO A 162 8.54 5.36 -14.15
N GLN A 163 8.07 6.62 -14.02
CA GLN A 163 8.84 7.80 -14.41
C GLN A 163 9.69 8.33 -13.25
N GLY A 164 9.06 8.73 -12.15
CA GLY A 164 9.66 9.20 -10.90
C GLY A 164 10.22 8.09 -10.01
N LYS A 165 9.90 6.81 -10.27
CA LYS A 165 10.36 5.66 -9.47
C LYS A 165 9.90 5.73 -7.99
N ILE A 166 8.79 6.41 -7.74
CA ILE A 166 8.20 6.59 -6.42
C ILE A 166 7.20 5.45 -6.17
N TRP A 167 7.17 4.95 -4.93
CA TRP A 167 6.15 4.01 -4.51
C TRP A 167 4.94 4.77 -3.96
N GLU A 168 3.77 4.52 -4.53
CA GLU A 168 2.50 4.91 -3.92
C GLU A 168 2.13 3.82 -2.91
N LEU A 169 2.44 4.10 -1.64
CA LEU A 169 2.34 3.17 -0.52
C LEU A 169 2.07 3.95 0.79
N ALA A 170 1.16 4.94 0.74
CA ALA A 170 0.90 5.82 1.88
C ALA A 170 -0.12 5.25 2.89
N ASP A 171 -0.91 4.25 2.46
CA ASP A 171 -1.90 3.62 3.32
C ASP A 171 -1.39 2.34 4.01
N PRO A 172 -1.82 2.06 5.25
CA PRO A 172 -1.38 0.87 5.98
C PRO A 172 -1.89 -0.44 5.37
N VAL A 173 -3.00 -0.39 4.63
CA VAL A 173 -3.63 -1.48 3.87
C VAL A 173 -4.36 -0.93 2.65
N VAL A 174 -4.45 -1.71 1.57
CA VAL A 174 -5.17 -1.31 0.35
C VAL A 174 -6.67 -1.23 0.58
N SER A 175 -7.24 -2.03 1.49
CA SER A 175 -8.67 -2.01 1.76
C SER A 175 -8.96 -2.14 3.26
N PRO A 176 -9.53 -1.11 3.90
CA PRO A 176 -9.94 -1.18 5.30
C PRO A 176 -11.20 -2.02 5.54
N ALA A 177 -12.07 -2.18 4.53
CA ALA A 177 -13.21 -3.09 4.58
C ALA A 177 -13.72 -3.46 3.20
N TYR A 178 -14.28 -4.66 3.12
CA TYR A 178 -14.86 -5.24 1.93
C TYR A 178 -15.90 -6.30 2.33
N THR A 179 -16.80 -6.63 1.40
CA THR A 179 -17.77 -7.72 1.55
C THR A 179 -17.12 -9.08 1.33
N GLU A 180 -17.70 -10.13 1.91
CA GLU A 180 -17.09 -11.47 2.00
C GLU A 180 -16.75 -12.11 0.65
N GLY A 181 -17.44 -11.76 -0.44
CA GLY A 181 -17.13 -12.29 -1.77
C GLY A 181 -15.77 -11.83 -2.32
N LEU A 182 -15.10 -10.88 -1.67
CA LEU A 182 -13.75 -10.42 -2.01
C LEU A 182 -12.66 -11.06 -1.13
N GLU A 183 -13.00 -12.04 -0.29
CA GLU A 183 -12.02 -12.83 0.46
C GLU A 183 -11.27 -13.81 -0.45
N GLY A 184 -9.98 -13.96 -0.18
CA GLY A 184 -9.12 -14.93 -0.86
C GLY A 184 -8.23 -14.33 -1.95
N GLN A 185 -7.82 -15.18 -2.87
CA GLN A 185 -6.84 -14.91 -3.92
C GLN A 185 -7.37 -15.46 -5.24
N PRO A 186 -6.99 -14.88 -6.40
CA PRO A 186 -7.31 -15.48 -7.69
C PRO A 186 -6.74 -16.89 -7.75
N ASN A 187 -7.61 -17.86 -7.96
CA ASN A 187 -7.20 -19.20 -8.37
C ASN A 187 -7.16 -19.22 -9.90
N GLU A 188 -6.10 -18.69 -10.49
CA GLU A 188 -5.88 -18.69 -11.94
C GLU A 188 -4.88 -19.77 -12.36
N VAL A 189 -5.16 -20.41 -13.50
CA VAL A 189 -4.24 -21.37 -14.14
C VAL A 189 -3.54 -20.68 -15.30
N LYS A 190 -2.26 -21.02 -15.52
CA LYS A 190 -1.54 -20.56 -16.70
C LYS A 190 -2.08 -21.23 -17.97
N LEU A 191 -3.05 -20.60 -18.62
CA LEU A 191 -3.67 -21.12 -19.86
C LEU A 191 -2.63 -21.45 -20.93
N LYS A 192 -1.63 -20.57 -21.11
CA LYS A 192 -0.54 -20.80 -22.05
C LYS A 192 0.32 -22.01 -21.66
N TYR A 193 0.59 -22.21 -20.36
CA TYR A 193 1.34 -23.39 -19.92
C TYR A 193 0.55 -24.68 -20.19
N LEU A 194 -0.75 -24.68 -19.89
CA LEU A 194 -1.62 -25.82 -20.17
C LEU A 194 -1.68 -26.11 -21.68
N ALA A 195 -1.82 -25.06 -22.50
CA ALA A 195 -1.80 -25.20 -23.95
C ALA A 195 -0.47 -25.74 -24.48
N ASP A 196 0.65 -25.18 -24.03
CA ASP A 196 1.99 -25.50 -24.55
C ASP A 196 2.56 -26.82 -24.01
N ASN A 197 2.05 -27.34 -22.88
CA ASN A 197 2.59 -28.54 -22.22
C ASN A 197 1.57 -29.68 -22.15
N ASN A 198 0.43 -29.46 -21.47
CA ASN A 198 -0.56 -30.51 -21.22
C ASN A 198 -1.38 -30.84 -22.47
N PHE A 199 -1.64 -29.84 -23.30
CA PHE A 199 -2.52 -29.93 -24.47
C PHE A 199 -1.81 -29.52 -25.77
N ALA A 200 -0.48 -29.63 -25.82
CA ALA A 200 0.34 -29.22 -26.96
C ALA A 200 -0.04 -29.91 -28.29
N HIS A 201 -0.73 -31.05 -28.19
CA HIS A 201 -1.22 -31.84 -29.31
C HIS A 201 -2.62 -31.40 -29.81
N LEU A 202 -3.28 -30.47 -29.11
CA LEU A 202 -4.61 -29.96 -29.45
C LEU A 202 -4.51 -28.55 -30.05
N SER A 203 -5.47 -28.21 -30.90
CA SER A 203 -5.62 -26.86 -31.46
C SER A 203 -7.08 -26.53 -31.74
N GLY A 204 -7.38 -25.26 -32.01
CA GLY A 204 -8.75 -24.81 -32.30
C GLY A 204 -9.73 -25.14 -31.17
N ASP A 205 -10.93 -25.59 -31.55
CA ASP A 205 -12.01 -25.88 -30.59
C ASP A 205 -11.65 -27.00 -29.60
N ALA A 206 -10.90 -28.01 -30.03
CA ALA A 206 -10.48 -29.11 -29.17
C ALA A 206 -9.57 -28.66 -28.02
N LEU A 207 -8.67 -27.70 -28.29
CA LEU A 207 -7.82 -27.10 -27.25
C LEU A 207 -8.67 -26.26 -26.28
N LYS A 208 -9.64 -25.52 -26.80
CA LYS A 208 -10.54 -24.69 -25.99
C LYS A 208 -11.40 -25.55 -25.06
N GLU A 209 -11.94 -26.67 -25.54
CA GLU A 209 -12.69 -27.61 -24.70
C GLU A 209 -11.81 -28.24 -23.62
N ALA A 210 -10.62 -28.74 -23.98
CA ALA A 210 -9.71 -29.37 -23.02
C ALA A 210 -9.26 -28.42 -21.91
N ILE A 211 -8.96 -27.16 -22.25
CA ILE A 211 -8.64 -26.11 -21.28
C ILE A 211 -9.86 -25.80 -20.40
N SER A 212 -11.05 -25.70 -20.98
CA SER A 212 -12.28 -25.42 -20.24
C SER A 212 -12.61 -26.54 -19.25
N ASP A 213 -12.46 -27.79 -19.68
CA ASP A 213 -12.62 -28.96 -18.82
C ASP A 213 -11.60 -28.98 -17.70
N TYR A 214 -10.33 -28.68 -17.98
CA TYR A 214 -9.32 -28.56 -16.95
C TYR A 214 -9.69 -27.49 -15.91
N ILE A 215 -10.12 -26.31 -16.34
CA ILE A 215 -10.52 -25.22 -15.44
C ILE A 215 -11.74 -25.61 -14.59
N ARG A 216 -12.69 -26.37 -15.14
CA ARG A 216 -13.86 -26.86 -14.40
C ARG A 216 -13.52 -27.88 -13.31
N HIS A 217 -12.48 -28.68 -13.52
CA HIS A 217 -12.12 -29.80 -12.64
C HIS A 217 -10.87 -29.55 -11.77
N LYS A 218 -10.23 -28.38 -11.89
CA LYS A 218 -9.03 -28.06 -11.13
C LYS A 218 -9.33 -27.92 -9.63
N ASP A 219 -8.31 -28.16 -8.82
CA ASP A 219 -8.39 -27.98 -7.38
C ASP A 219 -8.64 -26.51 -6.98
N ALA A 220 -9.37 -26.34 -5.87
CA ALA A 220 -9.65 -25.03 -5.27
C ALA A 220 -8.38 -24.34 -4.73
N ASP A 221 -7.31 -25.10 -4.48
CA ASP A 221 -5.99 -24.61 -4.12
C ASP A 221 -4.93 -25.19 -5.06
N LEU A 222 -4.25 -24.31 -5.81
CA LEU A 222 -3.18 -24.67 -6.73
C LEU A 222 -1.79 -24.30 -6.20
N VAL A 223 -1.68 -23.84 -4.95
CA VAL A 223 -0.41 -23.39 -4.37
C VAL A 223 0.64 -24.51 -4.45
N GLY A 224 1.75 -24.23 -5.10
CA GLY A 224 2.87 -25.17 -5.24
C GLY A 224 2.81 -26.08 -6.47
N GLN A 225 1.77 -26.00 -7.31
CA GLN A 225 1.72 -26.74 -8.56
C GLN A 225 2.53 -26.01 -9.66
N MET A 226 3.16 -26.77 -10.57
CA MET A 226 3.89 -26.19 -11.73
C MET A 226 2.99 -25.29 -12.60
N VAL A 227 1.69 -25.61 -12.68
CA VAL A 227 0.67 -24.82 -13.39
C VAL A 227 0.42 -23.43 -12.77
N SER A 228 0.82 -23.22 -11.52
CA SER A 228 0.76 -21.94 -10.80
C SER A 228 2.15 -21.31 -10.60
N GLN A 229 3.23 -21.90 -11.13
CA GLN A 229 4.59 -21.42 -10.89
C GLN A 229 4.78 -20.01 -11.44
N GLY A 230 5.14 -19.02 -10.61
CA GLY A 230 5.36 -17.63 -11.03
C GLY A 230 4.10 -16.76 -11.05
N THR A 231 2.94 -17.27 -10.62
CA THR A 231 1.86 -16.40 -10.14
C THR A 231 2.19 -16.01 -8.70
N THR A 232 2.17 -14.70 -8.39
CA THR A 232 2.19 -14.26 -7.00
C THR A 232 0.74 -14.17 -6.58
N PRO A 233 0.24 -15.05 -5.69
CA PRO A 233 -1.17 -15.05 -5.35
C PRO A 233 -1.44 -13.81 -4.49
N ARG A 234 -1.96 -12.76 -5.13
CA ARG A 234 -2.31 -11.49 -4.50
C ARG A 234 -3.73 -11.58 -3.98
N ARG A 235 -4.03 -10.90 -2.88
CA ARG A 235 -5.41 -10.85 -2.39
C ARG A 235 -6.28 -10.13 -3.42
N LEU A 236 -7.53 -10.56 -3.58
CA LEU A 236 -8.48 -9.93 -4.51
C LEU A 236 -8.60 -8.43 -4.23
N THR A 237 -8.65 -8.06 -2.95
CA THR A 237 -8.71 -6.68 -2.48
C THR A 237 -7.48 -5.86 -2.87
N ASP A 238 -6.29 -6.45 -2.85
CA ASP A 238 -5.06 -5.72 -3.20
C ASP A 238 -5.01 -5.45 -4.72
N LEU A 239 -5.48 -6.41 -5.52
CA LEU A 239 -5.56 -6.28 -6.98
C LEU A 239 -6.63 -5.27 -7.41
N ILE A 240 -7.86 -5.48 -6.95
CA ILE A 240 -9.01 -4.64 -7.32
C ILE A 240 -8.82 -3.23 -6.74
N GLY A 241 -8.39 -3.11 -5.49
CA GLY A 241 -8.14 -1.80 -4.87
C GLY A 241 -7.07 -1.02 -5.61
N SER A 242 -5.97 -1.66 -6.03
CA SER A 242 -4.94 -0.99 -6.84
C SER A 242 -5.44 -0.57 -8.22
N LEU A 243 -6.31 -1.37 -8.85
CA LEU A 243 -6.97 -0.99 -10.10
C LEU A 243 -7.87 0.23 -9.91
N CYS A 244 -8.67 0.22 -8.84
CA CYS A 244 -9.56 1.33 -8.50
C CYS A 244 -8.78 2.62 -8.25
N ASP A 245 -7.70 2.55 -7.48
CA ASP A 245 -6.81 3.68 -7.21
C ASP A 245 -6.21 4.27 -8.50
N LEU A 246 -5.64 3.43 -9.37
CA LEU A 246 -5.14 3.86 -10.68
C LEU A 246 -6.23 4.50 -11.57
N THR A 247 -7.48 4.07 -11.40
CA THR A 247 -8.63 4.61 -12.15
C THR A 247 -9.09 5.96 -11.60
N SER A 248 -9.18 6.10 -10.27
CA SER A 248 -9.58 7.35 -9.64
C SER A 248 -8.48 8.42 -9.65
N GLY A 249 -7.23 7.99 -9.58
CA GLY A 249 -6.05 8.82 -9.38
C GLY A 249 -5.97 9.43 -7.98
N SER A 250 -4.83 10.07 -7.69
CA SER A 250 -4.52 10.71 -6.41
C SER A 250 -5.20 12.08 -6.19
N GLY A 251 -6.09 12.48 -7.08
CA GLY A 251 -6.74 13.80 -7.02
C GLY A 251 -7.91 13.81 -6.03
N ASP A 252 -8.03 14.89 -5.27
CA ASP A 252 -9.14 15.20 -4.36
C ASP A 252 -10.47 15.48 -5.12
N LYS A 253 -10.82 14.61 -6.08
CA LYS A 253 -12.00 14.70 -6.96
C LYS A 253 -13.29 14.27 -6.24
N GLY A 254 -13.34 14.41 -4.92
CA GLY A 254 -14.44 13.93 -4.07
C GLY A 254 -14.28 12.47 -3.64
N THR A 255 -15.39 11.72 -3.63
CA THR A 255 -15.40 10.28 -3.30
C THR A 255 -15.65 9.48 -4.57
N PRO A 256 -14.60 9.11 -5.32
CA PRO A 256 -14.76 8.37 -6.57
C PRO A 256 -15.37 6.99 -6.29
N ILE A 257 -16.31 6.58 -7.14
CA ILE A 257 -16.89 5.24 -7.14
C ILE A 257 -16.45 4.56 -8.43
N VAL A 258 -15.74 3.45 -8.32
CA VAL A 258 -15.28 2.64 -9.45
C VAL A 258 -16.12 1.38 -9.50
N LEU A 259 -16.79 1.14 -10.64
CA LEU A 259 -17.46 -0.12 -10.92
C LEU A 259 -16.50 -1.02 -11.70
N VAL A 260 -16.17 -2.17 -11.14
CA VAL A 260 -15.35 -3.19 -11.79
C VAL A 260 -16.26 -4.35 -12.22
N GLN A 261 -16.22 -4.71 -13.50
CA GLN A 261 -16.98 -5.83 -14.07
C GLN A 261 -16.06 -6.72 -14.90
N GLY A 262 -16.31 -8.02 -14.92
CA GLY A 262 -15.57 -8.97 -15.75
C GLY A 262 -14.17 -9.33 -15.27
N TYR A 263 -13.71 -8.79 -14.14
CA TYR A 263 -12.30 -8.89 -13.73
C TYR A 263 -11.86 -10.30 -13.35
N PHE A 264 -12.78 -11.12 -12.81
CA PHE A 264 -12.55 -12.54 -12.51
C PHE A 264 -13.64 -13.43 -13.09
N ASP A 265 -14.23 -13.02 -14.22
CA ASP A 265 -15.19 -13.87 -14.91
C ASP A 265 -14.48 -15.16 -15.30
N ASN A 266 -15.04 -16.28 -14.85
CA ASN A 266 -14.53 -17.57 -15.25
C ASN A 266 -14.92 -17.79 -16.72
N TYR A 267 -13.93 -17.86 -17.61
CA TYR A 267 -14.09 -18.13 -19.05
C TYR A 267 -14.89 -19.42 -19.37
N THR A 268 -15.16 -20.27 -18.38
CA THR A 268 -15.95 -21.49 -18.52
C THR A 268 -17.41 -21.38 -18.08
N LYS A 269 -17.88 -20.19 -17.66
CA LYS A 269 -19.29 -19.93 -17.31
C LYS A 269 -20.02 -19.20 -18.42
#